data_AF-A0A0K3CGK6-F1
#
_entry.id   AF-A0A0K3CGK6-F1
#
_cell.length_a   1.000
_cell.length_b   1.000
_cell.length_c   1.000
_cell.angle_alpha   90.00
_cell.angle_beta   90.00
_cell.angle_gamma   90.00
#
_symmetry.space_group_name_H-M   'P 1'
#
loop_
_entity.id
_entity.type
_entity.pdbx_description
1 polymer ?
#
loop_
_entity_poly.entity_id
_entity_poly.type
_entity_poly.pdbx_seq_one_letter_code
_entity_poly.pdbx_strand_id
1 'polypeptide(L)'
;MLNLSGWLDALAQTEKTPHPRRRPLPTAPCLGRPLPSNDQIDRHAERRANQARKQHILDSSLASAVDTPLAEDPPPAELSSPPVGSSASDNKSFFGSLGRRSSVGLNKKGRYEPFEVLRAIEKKDIMLLHEVKMSQFDLLVTGTPLPLVYAMRLGKSHHDVAIILVGAMSRKVNDTSDDELALMQSSTKATLRALRANLKIAITASLSLPHDLGDTSLLSSFLQVIVMLEGSRFLLSSTQTLSLALRSPRESKPVETAQKLMHKWVSRELKERQVASVEEYIANGVGDLVLLGLWSIVQDQVKEAETIPLWFFARDDRIQKAVEERLSDLRRTSPAALSRLSRTVKAQLDTALEILGQRSLNGRERVEKLRRALDEGKKV
;
A
#
# COMPACT_ATOMS: atom_id res chain seq x y z
N MET A 1 85.25 6.53 16.99
CA MET A 1 85.29 5.10 17.34
C MET A 1 85.07 4.99 18.84
N LEU A 2 83.90 4.53 19.28
CA LEU A 2 83.56 4.37 20.69
C LEU A 2 83.06 2.94 20.91
N ASN A 3 83.75 2.27 21.84
CA ASN A 3 83.58 0.86 22.24
C ASN A 3 82.17 0.59 22.78
N LEU A 4 81.47 -0.37 22.17
CA LEU A 4 80.12 -0.82 22.53
C LEU A 4 80.12 -2.17 23.28
N SER A 5 81.26 -2.60 23.83
CA SER A 5 81.43 -3.90 24.48
C SER A 5 81.05 -3.94 25.97
N GLY A 6 80.76 -2.80 26.61
CA GLY A 6 80.44 -2.74 28.05
C GLY A 6 78.95 -2.80 28.41
N TRP A 7 78.05 -2.71 27.43
CA TRP A 7 76.60 -2.61 27.69
C TRP A 7 75.88 -3.97 27.73
N LEU A 8 76.47 -5.02 27.19
CA LEU A 8 75.88 -6.36 27.16
C LEU A 8 76.05 -7.12 28.48
N ASP A 9 77.04 -6.78 29.30
CA ASP A 9 77.28 -7.43 30.60
C ASP A 9 76.40 -6.86 31.74
N ALA A 10 75.80 -5.68 31.55
CA ALA A 10 74.95 -5.02 32.54
C ALA A 10 73.50 -5.57 32.61
N LEU A 11 73.09 -6.41 31.65
CA LEU A 11 71.76 -7.03 31.64
C LEU A 11 71.74 -8.47 32.20
N ALA A 12 72.90 -9.02 32.59
CA ALA A 12 73.03 -10.41 33.00
C ALA A 12 72.81 -10.68 34.51
N GLN A 13 72.37 -9.69 35.29
CA GLN A 13 72.13 -9.86 36.73
C GLN A 13 70.77 -9.29 37.14
N THR A 14 69.72 -10.06 36.89
CA THR A 14 68.43 -9.87 37.58
C THR A 14 68.13 -11.12 38.40
N GLU A 15 67.76 -10.86 39.65
CA GLU A 15 67.59 -11.79 40.73
C GLU A 15 66.51 -12.85 40.44
N LYS A 16 66.79 -14.09 40.83
CA LYS A 16 65.89 -15.24 40.71
C LYS A 16 64.73 -15.11 41.70
N THR A 17 63.64 -14.46 41.29
CA THR A 17 62.34 -14.60 41.94
C THR A 17 61.70 -15.94 41.52
N PRO A 18 61.20 -16.77 42.45
CA PRO A 18 60.57 -18.04 42.11
C PRO A 18 59.27 -17.75 41.36
N HIS A 19 59.28 -17.97 40.05
CA HIS A 19 58.10 -17.82 39.21
C HIS A 19 57.01 -18.81 39.66
N PRO A 20 55.73 -18.39 39.78
CA PRO A 20 54.64 -19.32 40.00
C PRO A 20 54.63 -20.32 38.85
N ARG A 21 54.73 -21.62 39.18
CA ARG A 21 54.69 -22.72 38.21
C ARG A 21 53.38 -22.63 37.42
N ARG A 22 53.44 -22.07 36.21
CA ARG A 22 52.32 -22.12 35.26
C ARG A 22 52.09 -23.59 34.92
N ARG A 23 50.86 -24.06 35.09
CA ARG A 23 50.46 -25.39 34.64
C ARG A 23 50.83 -25.53 33.15
N PRO A 24 51.40 -26.66 32.72
CA PRO A 24 51.69 -26.88 31.31
C PRO A 24 50.40 -26.71 30.51
N LEU A 25 50.45 -25.85 29.48
CA LEU A 25 49.36 -25.73 28.52
C LEU A 25 49.17 -27.11 27.87
N PRO A 26 47.93 -27.61 27.74
CA PRO A 26 47.66 -28.86 27.05
C PRO A 26 48.31 -28.83 25.67
N THR A 27 49.10 -29.83 25.34
CA THR A 27 49.83 -29.97 24.07
C THR A 27 48.93 -30.29 22.87
N ALA A 28 47.61 -30.31 23.08
CA ALA A 28 46.62 -30.43 22.01
C ALA A 28 45.80 -29.13 21.95
N PRO A 29 45.64 -28.50 20.78
CA PRO A 29 44.72 -27.38 20.61
C PRO A 29 43.29 -27.91 20.83
N CYS A 30 42.80 -27.77 22.07
CA CYS A 30 41.41 -28.04 22.37
C CYS A 30 40.59 -26.85 21.88
N LEU A 31 39.89 -27.02 20.75
CA LEU A 31 38.77 -26.16 20.39
C LEU A 31 37.77 -26.22 21.55
N GLY A 32 37.64 -25.14 22.32
CA GLY A 32 36.74 -25.05 23.48
C GLY A 32 35.26 -25.30 23.16
N ARG A 33 34.92 -25.33 21.86
CA ARG A 33 33.68 -25.84 21.29
C ARG A 33 33.98 -26.56 19.97
N PRO A 34 33.34 -27.70 19.69
CA PRO A 34 33.42 -28.30 18.36
C PRO A 34 32.94 -27.29 17.32
N LEU A 35 33.60 -27.25 16.17
CA LEU A 35 33.13 -26.46 15.03
C LEU A 35 31.70 -26.91 14.70
N PRO A 36 30.79 -25.96 14.37
CA PRO A 36 29.45 -26.33 13.93
C PRO A 36 29.56 -27.25 12.72
N SER A 37 28.69 -28.27 12.66
CA SER A 37 28.67 -29.21 11.54
C SER A 37 28.45 -28.48 10.22
N ASN A 38 29.01 -28.98 9.11
CA ASN A 38 28.84 -28.37 7.78
C ASN A 38 27.37 -28.12 7.44
N ASP A 39 26.45 -29.04 7.78
CA ASP A 39 25.01 -28.85 7.58
C ASP A 39 24.43 -27.62 8.34
N GLN A 40 24.95 -27.30 9.52
CA GLN A 40 24.57 -26.08 10.23
C GLN A 40 25.12 -24.83 9.54
N ILE A 41 26.35 -24.91 9.04
CA ILE A 41 26.99 -23.81 8.29
C ILE A 41 26.22 -23.56 7.00
N ASP A 42 25.87 -24.60 6.26
CA ASP A 42 25.11 -24.54 5.02
C ASP A 42 23.71 -23.95 5.25
N ARG A 43 22.98 -24.41 6.28
CA ARG A 43 21.69 -23.82 6.66
C ARG A 43 21.80 -22.36 7.11
N HIS A 44 22.91 -21.96 7.73
CA HIS A 44 23.14 -20.56 8.09
C HIS A 44 23.53 -19.71 6.87
N ALA A 45 24.32 -20.28 5.95
CA ALA A 45 24.73 -19.66 4.70
C ALA A 45 23.52 -19.45 3.79
N GLU A 46 22.66 -20.46 3.62
CA GLU A 46 21.41 -20.35 2.85
C GLU A 46 20.46 -19.31 3.45
N ARG A 47 20.29 -19.30 4.78
CA ARG A 47 19.46 -18.29 5.46
C ARG A 47 19.99 -16.88 5.20
N ARG A 48 21.32 -16.67 5.30
CA ARG A 48 21.94 -15.38 5.00
C ARG A 48 21.90 -15.02 3.52
N ALA A 49 22.11 -15.97 2.61
CA ALA A 49 22.03 -15.75 1.18
C ALA A 49 20.61 -15.36 0.75
N ASN A 50 19.59 -16.02 1.30
CA ASN A 50 18.20 -15.67 1.08
C ASN A 50 17.87 -14.28 1.67
N GLN A 51 18.42 -13.94 2.83
CA GLN A 51 18.26 -12.61 3.42
C GLN A 51 18.95 -11.51 2.60
N ALA A 52 20.14 -11.77 2.06
CA ALA A 52 20.89 -10.85 1.21
C ALA A 52 20.20 -10.65 -0.15
N ARG A 53 19.69 -11.72 -0.78
CA ARG A 53 18.86 -11.62 -1.99
C ARG A 53 17.60 -10.79 -1.73
N LYS A 54 16.95 -10.97 -0.57
CA LYS A 54 15.80 -10.15 -0.15
C LYS A 54 16.19 -8.67 -0.01
N GLN A 55 17.32 -8.36 0.63
CA GLN A 55 17.80 -6.97 0.75
C GLN A 55 18.08 -6.37 -0.63
N HIS A 56 18.78 -7.08 -1.50
CA HIS A 56 19.09 -6.61 -2.84
C HIS A 56 17.83 -6.32 -3.69
N ILE A 57 16.79 -7.15 -3.62
CA ILE A 57 15.51 -6.91 -4.31
C ILE A 57 14.79 -5.67 -3.78
N LEU A 58 14.91 -5.39 -2.48
CA LEU A 58 14.30 -4.23 -1.85
C LEU A 58 15.05 -2.96 -2.18
N ASP A 59 16.39 -3.00 -2.12
CA ASP A 59 17.24 -1.87 -2.47
C ASP A 59 17.07 -1.50 -3.94
N SER A 60 16.97 -2.50 -4.83
CA SER A 60 16.66 -2.26 -6.25
C SER A 60 15.25 -1.73 -6.48
N SER A 61 14.26 -2.20 -5.71
CA SER A 61 12.88 -1.69 -5.79
C SER A 61 12.74 -0.27 -5.21
N LEU A 62 13.48 0.05 -4.14
CA LEU A 62 13.57 1.39 -3.56
C LEU A 62 14.22 2.36 -4.55
N ALA A 63 15.35 1.98 -5.17
CA ALA A 63 16.01 2.77 -6.19
C ALA A 63 15.08 3.03 -7.39
N SER A 64 14.42 1.98 -7.91
CA SER A 64 13.48 2.11 -9.02
C SER A 64 12.23 2.94 -8.69
N ALA A 65 11.78 2.97 -7.43
CA ALA A 65 10.62 3.75 -7.01
C ALA A 65 10.92 5.25 -6.87
N VAL A 66 12.19 5.62 -6.64
CA VAL A 66 12.65 7.03 -6.57
C VAL A 66 12.77 7.66 -7.95
N ASP A 67 13.09 6.88 -8.98
CA ASP A 67 13.32 7.36 -10.36
C ASP A 67 12.05 7.54 -11.22
N THR A 68 10.84 7.43 -10.65
CA THR A 68 9.61 7.71 -11.41
C THR A 68 9.15 9.15 -11.12
N PRO A 69 9.44 10.14 -11.98
CA PRO A 69 8.99 11.51 -11.77
C PRO A 69 7.45 11.54 -11.81
N LEU A 70 6.85 12.00 -10.71
CA LEU A 70 5.53 12.62 -10.78
C LEU A 70 5.74 13.95 -11.50
N ALA A 71 5.25 14.02 -12.74
CA ALA A 71 5.15 15.17 -13.64
C ALA A 71 5.84 16.47 -13.20
N GLU A 72 6.78 16.94 -14.02
CA GLU A 72 7.21 18.34 -14.07
C GLU A 72 6.00 19.25 -14.28
N ASP A 73 5.79 20.21 -13.38
CA ASP A 73 4.82 21.29 -13.58
C ASP A 73 5.31 22.25 -14.68
N PRO A 74 4.42 22.81 -15.52
CA PRO A 74 4.75 23.91 -16.41
C PRO A 74 5.14 25.19 -15.62
N PRO A 75 5.93 26.11 -16.23
CA PRO A 75 6.51 27.25 -15.51
C PRO A 75 5.44 28.20 -14.93
N PRO A 76 5.69 28.79 -13.74
CA PRO A 76 4.71 29.62 -13.04
C PRO A 76 4.50 30.96 -13.76
N ALA A 77 3.24 31.27 -14.02
CA ALA A 77 2.80 32.62 -14.35
C ALA A 77 2.92 33.55 -13.13
N GLU A 78 3.21 34.82 -13.41
CA GLU A 78 3.69 35.84 -12.49
C GLU A 78 2.72 36.23 -11.36
N LEU A 79 3.34 36.61 -10.25
CA LEU A 79 2.76 36.97 -8.95
C LEU A 79 1.93 38.26 -9.00
N SER A 80 0.75 38.22 -8.38
CA SER A 80 0.13 39.39 -7.75
C SER A 80 -0.18 39.06 -6.28
N SER A 81 0.27 39.96 -5.42
CA SER A 81 0.40 39.87 -3.96
C SER A 81 -0.93 39.91 -3.19
N PRO A 82 -1.00 39.30 -1.98
CA PRO A 82 -1.99 39.68 -0.97
C PRO A 82 -1.34 40.47 0.20
N PRO A 83 -2.10 41.34 0.88
CA PRO A 83 -1.60 42.10 2.01
C PRO A 83 -1.72 41.35 3.35
N VAL A 84 -0.89 41.82 4.26
CA VAL A 84 -0.72 41.45 5.68
C VAL A 84 -1.99 41.68 6.50
N GLY A 85 -2.30 40.74 7.40
CA GLY A 85 -3.33 40.89 8.42
C GLY A 85 -3.09 39.97 9.61
N SER A 86 -2.42 40.51 10.63
CA SER A 86 -2.15 39.88 11.93
C SER A 86 -3.43 39.61 12.73
N SER A 87 -3.51 38.49 13.43
CA SER A 87 -4.24 38.37 14.70
C SER A 87 -3.80 37.12 15.47
N ALA A 88 -3.00 37.37 16.51
CA ALA A 88 -2.70 36.42 17.57
C ALA A 88 -3.92 36.31 18.50
N SER A 89 -4.29 35.10 18.89
CA SER A 89 -5.07 34.89 20.13
C SER A 89 -4.58 33.64 20.84
N ASP A 90 -3.88 33.91 21.94
CA ASP A 90 -3.59 32.97 23.02
C ASP A 90 -4.90 32.42 23.59
N ASN A 91 -4.95 31.12 23.84
CA ASN A 91 -5.81 30.57 24.88
C ASN A 91 -5.14 29.40 25.57
N LYS A 92 -4.66 29.66 26.78
CA LYS A 92 -4.15 28.68 27.73
C LYS A 92 -5.30 28.07 28.52
N SER A 93 -5.38 26.74 28.45
CA SER A 93 -5.62 25.77 29.52
C SER A 93 -6.77 26.00 30.52
N PHE A 94 -7.76 25.11 30.49
CA PHE A 94 -8.48 24.64 31.69
C PHE A 94 -9.08 23.27 31.37
N PHE A 95 -8.49 22.18 31.89
CA PHE A 95 -9.19 21.00 32.45
C PHE A 95 -8.12 20.03 32.99
N GLY A 96 -8.14 19.87 34.32
CA GLY A 96 -7.25 18.98 35.05
C GLY A 96 -7.75 17.55 35.10
N SER A 97 -6.79 16.63 34.99
CA SER A 97 -6.58 15.46 35.87
C SER A 97 -7.80 14.64 36.32
N LEU A 98 -7.97 13.46 35.74
CA LEU A 98 -8.07 12.20 36.49
C LEU A 98 -7.83 10.98 35.59
N GLY A 99 -6.88 10.11 35.97
CA GLY A 99 -6.71 8.77 35.38
C GLY A 99 -5.31 8.45 34.85
N ARG A 100 -4.32 8.27 35.74
CA ARG A 100 -3.05 7.63 35.43
C ARG A 100 -3.28 6.16 35.03
N ARG A 101 -3.29 5.88 33.73
CA ARG A 101 -2.86 4.58 33.21
C ARG A 101 -1.44 4.75 32.69
N SER A 102 -0.57 3.80 33.02
CA SER A 102 0.84 3.80 32.66
C SER A 102 1.01 3.92 31.14
N SER A 103 1.35 5.11 30.68
CA SER A 103 1.77 5.39 29.32
C SER A 103 3.16 4.78 29.12
N VAL A 104 3.20 3.53 28.66
CA VAL A 104 4.44 2.90 28.22
C VAL A 104 4.81 3.54 26.89
N GLY A 105 5.83 4.42 26.88
CA GLY A 105 6.52 4.81 25.64
C GLY A 105 6.35 6.24 25.11
N LEU A 106 5.88 7.22 25.89
CA LEU A 106 6.04 8.62 25.45
C LEU A 106 7.42 9.14 25.86
N ASN A 107 8.26 9.47 24.89
CA ASN A 107 9.47 10.26 25.13
C ASN A 107 9.11 11.60 25.82
N LYS A 108 10.10 12.26 26.42
CA LYS A 108 9.94 13.57 27.11
C LYS A 108 9.26 14.68 26.27
N LYS A 109 9.07 14.46 24.96
CA LYS A 109 8.39 15.37 24.00
C LYS A 109 7.00 14.89 23.54
N GLY A 110 6.48 13.79 24.11
CA GLY A 110 5.17 13.25 23.74
C GLY A 110 5.10 12.69 22.32
N ARG A 111 6.21 12.19 21.78
CA ARG A 111 6.31 11.64 20.42
C ARG A 111 6.86 10.22 20.45
N TYR A 112 6.28 9.35 19.63
CA TYR A 112 6.76 8.01 19.34
C TYR A 112 7.97 8.04 18.42
N GLU A 113 8.83 7.04 18.56
CA GLU A 113 10.01 6.82 17.73
C GLU A 113 9.84 5.58 16.81
N PRO A 114 10.56 5.49 15.68
CA PRO A 114 10.44 4.37 14.75
C PRO A 114 10.63 2.98 15.39
N PHE A 115 11.56 2.84 16.34
CA PHE A 115 11.81 1.56 17.00
C PHE A 115 10.64 1.11 17.89
N GLU A 116 9.83 2.04 18.40
CA GLU A 116 8.66 1.74 19.22
C GLU A 116 7.54 1.16 18.36
N VAL A 117 7.40 1.65 17.13
CA VAL A 117 6.48 1.08 16.13
C VAL A 117 6.89 -0.35 15.79
N LEU A 118 8.18 -0.60 15.53
CA LEU A 118 8.68 -1.95 15.24
C LEU A 118 8.47 -2.91 16.43
N ARG A 119 8.73 -2.44 17.65
CA ARG A 119 8.48 -3.22 18.87
C ARG A 119 6.99 -3.49 19.09
N ALA A 120 6.12 -2.52 18.78
CA ALA A 120 4.68 -2.70 18.84
C ALA A 120 4.20 -3.73 17.81
N ILE A 121 4.82 -3.78 16.62
CA ILE A 121 4.56 -4.84 15.64
C ILE A 121 4.96 -6.20 16.20
N GLU A 122 6.18 -6.37 16.72
CA GLU A 122 6.64 -7.67 17.28
C GLU A 122 5.76 -8.18 18.43
N LYS A 123 5.27 -7.26 19.26
CA LYS A 123 4.42 -7.57 20.41
C LYS A 123 2.93 -7.62 20.06
N LYS A 124 2.55 -7.29 18.83
CA LYS A 124 1.16 -7.09 18.40
C LYS A 124 0.41 -6.11 19.30
N ASP A 125 1.07 -5.03 19.71
CA ASP A 125 0.47 -3.95 20.49
C ASP A 125 -0.41 -3.08 19.59
N ILE A 126 -1.63 -3.55 19.38
CA ILE A 126 -2.60 -2.89 18.50
C ILE A 126 -3.01 -1.51 19.02
N MET A 127 -2.98 -1.30 20.34
CA MET A 127 -3.34 -0.03 20.94
C MET A 127 -2.34 1.05 20.57
N LEU A 128 -1.03 0.77 20.71
CA LEU A 128 0.02 1.70 20.32
C LEU A 128 -0.04 1.99 18.82
N LEU A 129 -0.23 0.96 17.98
CA LEU A 129 -0.36 1.16 16.53
C LEU A 129 -1.57 2.02 16.17
N HIS A 130 -2.69 1.90 16.88
CA HIS A 130 -3.85 2.76 16.68
C HIS A 130 -3.56 4.22 17.08
N GLU A 131 -2.81 4.44 18.15
CA GLU A 131 -2.43 5.77 18.60
C GLU A 131 -1.47 6.43 17.59
N VAL A 132 -0.41 5.72 17.18
CA VAL A 132 0.53 6.20 16.16
C VAL A 132 -0.17 6.50 14.84
N LYS A 133 -1.14 5.67 14.43
CA LYS A 133 -1.98 5.95 13.25
C LYS A 133 -2.65 7.32 13.32
N MET A 134 -3.12 7.71 14.50
CA MET A 134 -3.88 8.96 14.71
C MET A 134 -2.98 10.18 14.91
N SER A 135 -1.87 10.03 15.63
CA SER A 135 -1.02 11.16 16.03
C SER A 135 0.20 11.37 15.14
N GLN A 136 0.77 10.29 14.59
CA GLN A 136 2.07 10.29 13.89
C GLN A 136 2.10 9.27 12.74
N PHE A 137 1.16 9.40 11.81
CA PHE A 137 1.01 8.46 10.70
C PHE A 137 2.29 8.26 9.86
N ASP A 138 3.13 9.28 9.74
CA ASP A 138 4.39 9.21 9.00
C ASP A 138 5.31 8.07 9.48
N LEU A 139 5.25 7.70 10.76
CA LEU A 139 6.03 6.59 11.32
C LEU A 139 5.58 5.22 10.82
N LEU A 140 4.36 5.09 10.30
CA LEU A 140 3.87 3.85 9.69
C LEU A 140 4.35 3.67 8.24
N VAL A 141 4.81 4.76 7.63
CA VAL A 141 5.19 4.84 6.22
C VAL A 141 6.68 5.12 6.04
N THR A 142 7.36 5.62 7.06
CA THR A 142 8.79 5.90 7.02
C THR A 142 9.53 4.93 7.95
N GLY A 143 10.84 4.77 7.69
CA GLY A 143 11.72 3.96 8.53
C GLY A 143 12.32 2.75 7.83
N THR A 144 13.38 2.23 8.44
CA THR A 144 14.12 1.07 7.94
C THR A 144 14.29 0.07 9.09
N PRO A 145 13.68 -1.13 9.03
CA PRO A 145 12.80 -1.62 7.97
C PRO A 145 11.43 -0.90 7.93
N LEU A 146 10.79 -0.92 6.77
CA LEU A 146 9.42 -0.41 6.60
C LEU A 146 8.44 -1.21 7.47
N PRO A 147 7.57 -0.56 8.28
CA PRO A 147 6.68 -1.24 9.24
C PRO A 147 5.81 -2.35 8.63
N LEU A 148 5.14 -2.09 7.50
CA LEU A 148 4.31 -3.08 6.82
C LEU A 148 5.14 -4.29 6.34
N VAL A 149 6.26 -4.02 5.68
CA VAL A 149 7.17 -5.06 5.19
C VAL A 149 7.75 -5.87 6.35
N TYR A 150 8.01 -5.21 7.48
CA TYR A 150 8.50 -5.87 8.69
C TYR A 150 7.45 -6.82 9.26
N ALA A 151 6.20 -6.38 9.41
CA ALA A 151 5.09 -7.24 9.84
C ALA A 151 4.94 -8.47 8.93
N MET A 152 5.00 -8.28 7.62
CA MET A 152 4.92 -9.38 6.64
C MET A 152 6.09 -10.38 6.77
N ARG A 153 7.30 -9.91 7.08
CA ARG A 153 8.47 -10.78 7.29
C ARG A 153 8.36 -11.67 8.52
N LEU A 154 7.63 -11.23 9.55
CA LEU A 154 7.34 -12.05 10.72
C LEU A 154 6.36 -13.20 10.41
N GLY A 155 5.77 -13.18 9.20
CA GLY A 155 4.96 -14.25 8.64
C GLY A 155 3.52 -14.25 9.13
N LYS A 156 2.82 -15.37 8.95
CA LYS A 156 1.38 -15.52 9.21
C LYS A 156 0.96 -15.13 10.63
N SER A 157 1.86 -15.26 11.61
CA SER A 157 1.59 -14.85 12.99
C SER A 157 1.26 -13.36 13.13
N HIS A 158 1.74 -12.51 12.22
CA HIS A 158 1.54 -11.06 12.24
C HIS A 158 0.63 -10.58 11.09
N HIS A 159 -0.14 -11.50 10.49
CA HIS A 159 -1.07 -11.18 9.41
C HIS A 159 -2.10 -10.12 9.83
N ASP A 160 -2.69 -10.24 11.02
CA ASP A 160 -3.65 -9.26 11.55
C ASP A 160 -3.04 -7.87 11.71
N VAL A 161 -1.76 -7.80 12.11
CA VAL A 161 -1.02 -6.53 12.21
C VAL A 161 -0.83 -5.93 10.81
N ALA A 162 -0.48 -6.74 9.81
CA ALA A 162 -0.39 -6.29 8.43
C ALA A 162 -1.73 -5.77 7.91
N ILE A 163 -2.86 -6.45 8.20
CA ILE A 163 -4.21 -5.96 7.88
C ILE A 163 -4.44 -4.58 8.49
N ILE A 164 -4.12 -4.38 9.78
CA ILE A 164 -4.32 -3.12 10.48
C ILE A 164 -3.49 -2.00 9.86
N LEU A 165 -2.23 -2.28 9.50
CA LEU A 165 -1.35 -1.30 8.84
C LEU A 165 -1.87 -0.92 7.45
N VAL A 166 -2.35 -1.88 6.66
CA VAL A 166 -2.97 -1.61 5.35
C VAL A 166 -4.27 -0.83 5.51
N GLY A 167 -5.10 -1.17 6.50
CA GLY A 167 -6.32 -0.44 6.83
C GLY A 167 -6.04 1.00 7.24
N ALA A 168 -4.97 1.24 8.00
CA ALA A 168 -4.49 2.58 8.34
C ALA A 168 -4.08 3.37 7.09
N MET A 169 -3.33 2.75 6.19
CA MET A 169 -2.94 3.35 4.92
C MET A 169 -4.14 3.69 4.04
N SER A 170 -5.09 2.74 3.88
CA SER A 170 -6.31 2.96 3.09
C SER A 170 -7.15 4.11 3.66
N ARG A 171 -7.31 4.17 4.98
CA ARG A 171 -8.04 5.27 5.64
C ARG A 171 -7.37 6.61 5.41
N LYS A 172 -6.04 6.69 5.54
CA LYS A 172 -5.30 7.93 5.28
C LYS A 172 -5.53 8.45 3.85
N VAL A 173 -5.54 7.54 2.86
CA VAL A 173 -5.80 7.91 1.46
C VAL A 173 -7.27 8.31 1.26
N ASN A 174 -8.23 7.60 1.86
CA ASN A 174 -9.66 7.97 1.78
C ASN A 174 -9.96 9.35 2.38
N ASP A 175 -9.32 9.67 3.51
CA ASP A 175 -9.55 10.92 4.24
C ASP A 175 -8.88 12.12 3.53
N THR A 176 -8.09 11.86 2.48
CA THR A 176 -7.40 12.87 1.67
C THR A 176 -8.18 13.07 0.37
N SER A 177 -8.93 14.17 0.23
CA SER A 177 -9.70 14.42 -0.99
C SER A 177 -8.81 14.87 -2.16
N ASP A 178 -9.25 14.66 -3.41
CA ASP A 178 -8.52 15.10 -4.61
C ASP A 178 -8.31 16.62 -4.66
N ASP A 179 -9.29 17.39 -4.17
CA ASP A 179 -9.21 18.86 -4.06
C ASP A 179 -8.21 19.29 -2.97
N GLU A 180 -8.17 18.55 -1.85
CA GLU A 180 -7.22 18.77 -0.78
C GLU A 180 -5.80 18.38 -1.21
N LEU A 181 -5.64 17.33 -2.01
CA LEU A 181 -4.38 16.92 -2.65
C LEU A 181 -3.77 18.00 -3.54
N ALA A 182 -4.60 18.71 -4.30
CA ALA A 182 -4.17 19.85 -5.12
C ALA A 182 -3.64 21.00 -4.26
N LEU A 183 -4.30 21.26 -3.12
CA LEU A 183 -3.97 22.31 -2.15
C LEU A 183 -2.94 21.89 -1.09
N MET A 184 -2.57 20.61 -1.05
CA MET A 184 -1.82 20.02 0.04
C MET A 184 -0.35 20.45 0.05
N GLN A 185 0.14 20.59 1.29
CA GLN A 185 1.55 20.82 1.61
C GLN A 185 2.45 19.74 0.99
N SER A 186 3.68 20.12 0.64
CA SER A 186 4.68 19.23 0.05
C SER A 186 5.00 18.00 0.91
N SER A 187 4.83 18.11 2.23
CA SER A 187 4.95 17.03 3.22
C SER A 187 3.92 15.92 3.00
N THR A 188 2.63 16.25 2.85
CA THR A 188 1.59 15.23 2.64
C THR A 188 1.78 14.53 1.30
N LYS A 189 2.15 15.26 0.25
CA LYS A 189 2.52 14.68 -1.05
C LYS A 189 3.72 13.74 -0.91
N ALA A 190 4.70 14.05 -0.06
CA ALA A 190 5.82 13.15 0.23
C ALA A 190 5.37 11.88 0.97
N THR A 191 4.49 12.00 1.97
CA THR A 191 3.94 10.84 2.70
C THR A 191 3.15 9.91 1.77
N LEU A 192 2.33 10.44 0.87
CA LEU A 192 1.58 9.62 -0.09
C LEU A 192 2.49 8.94 -1.11
N ARG A 193 3.56 9.62 -1.57
CA ARG A 193 4.61 9.00 -2.39
C ARG A 193 5.30 7.85 -1.67
N ALA A 194 5.68 8.06 -0.42
CA ALA A 194 6.30 7.02 0.41
C ALA A 194 5.33 5.84 0.63
N LEU A 195 4.05 6.11 0.88
CA LEU A 195 3.02 5.09 1.05
C LEU A 195 2.88 4.22 -0.20
N ARG A 196 2.87 4.85 -1.37
CA ARG A 196 2.86 4.14 -2.66
C ARG A 196 4.10 3.25 -2.81
N ALA A 197 5.29 3.78 -2.59
CA ALA A 197 6.54 3.02 -2.70
C ALA A 197 6.51 1.81 -1.76
N ASN A 198 6.05 2.00 -0.53
CA ASN A 198 5.92 0.93 0.46
C ASN A 198 4.97 -0.18 0.03
N LEU A 199 3.83 0.16 -0.57
CA LEU A 199 2.88 -0.84 -1.06
C LEU A 199 3.43 -1.63 -2.25
N LYS A 200 4.15 -0.97 -3.18
CA LYS A 200 4.85 -1.67 -4.27
C LYS A 200 5.94 -2.62 -3.76
N ILE A 201 6.65 -2.19 -2.73
CA ILE A 201 7.63 -3.02 -2.02
C ILE A 201 6.93 -4.19 -1.32
N ALA A 202 5.80 -3.96 -0.66
CA ALA A 202 5.00 -4.99 -0.01
C ALA A 202 4.48 -6.02 -1.03
N ILE A 203 3.98 -5.59 -2.20
CA ILE A 203 3.62 -6.49 -3.31
C ILE A 203 4.81 -7.34 -3.71
N THR A 204 5.97 -6.71 -3.95
CA THR A 204 7.18 -7.44 -4.33
C THR A 204 7.60 -8.44 -3.25
N ALA A 205 7.50 -8.07 -1.97
CA ALA A 205 7.78 -8.96 -0.85
C ALA A 205 6.80 -10.14 -0.77
N SER A 206 5.48 -9.90 -0.87
CA SER A 206 4.44 -10.93 -0.92
C SER A 206 4.69 -11.94 -2.04
N LEU A 207 5.09 -11.47 -3.23
CA LEU A 207 5.33 -12.32 -4.41
C LEU A 207 6.68 -13.05 -4.36
N SER A 208 7.67 -12.52 -3.64
CA SER A 208 9.02 -13.09 -3.59
C SER A 208 9.21 -14.10 -2.46
N LEU A 209 8.32 -14.10 -1.47
CA LEU A 209 8.37 -15.07 -0.37
C LEU A 209 7.83 -16.44 -0.84
N PRO A 210 8.44 -17.56 -0.40
CA PRO A 210 7.92 -18.90 -0.68
C PRO A 210 6.48 -19.07 -0.19
N HIS A 211 5.67 -19.92 -0.84
CA HIS A 211 4.22 -20.09 -0.58
C HIS A 211 3.84 -20.27 0.91
N ASP A 212 4.73 -20.81 1.75
CA ASP A 212 4.45 -20.99 3.18
C ASP A 212 4.61 -19.71 4.02
N LEU A 213 5.38 -18.74 3.55
CA LEU A 213 5.65 -17.45 4.19
C LEU A 213 5.06 -16.24 3.43
N GLY A 214 4.85 -16.38 2.13
CA GLY A 214 4.31 -15.36 1.24
C GLY A 214 2.81 -15.32 1.33
N ASP A 215 2.30 -14.29 1.98
CA ASP A 215 0.86 -14.05 2.05
C ASP A 215 0.43 -13.13 0.89
N THR A 216 -0.38 -13.70 -0.01
CA THR A 216 -0.94 -13.01 -1.17
C THR A 216 -2.38 -12.53 -0.93
N SER A 217 -2.97 -12.81 0.24
CA SER A 217 -4.35 -12.42 0.54
C SER A 217 -4.51 -10.90 0.58
N LEU A 218 -3.46 -10.17 0.97
CA LEU A 218 -3.45 -8.70 1.03
C LEU A 218 -3.18 -8.01 -0.32
N LEU A 219 -2.85 -8.75 -1.39
CA LEU A 219 -2.54 -8.15 -2.69
C LEU A 219 -3.71 -7.30 -3.24
N SER A 220 -4.94 -7.80 -3.10
CA SER A 220 -6.14 -7.04 -3.47
C SER A 220 -6.22 -5.71 -2.70
N SER A 221 -5.96 -5.73 -1.40
CA SER A 221 -5.97 -4.51 -0.58
C SER A 221 -4.83 -3.55 -0.94
N PHE A 222 -3.64 -4.05 -1.27
CA PHE A 222 -2.55 -3.20 -1.74
C PHE A 222 -2.92 -2.52 -3.07
N LEU A 223 -3.45 -3.28 -4.03
CA LEU A 223 -3.90 -2.74 -5.32
C LEU A 223 -5.02 -1.71 -5.15
N GLN A 224 -5.97 -1.96 -4.24
CA GLN A 224 -7.03 -1.02 -3.92
C GLN A 224 -6.49 0.31 -3.38
N VAL A 225 -5.48 0.30 -2.51
CA VAL A 225 -4.88 1.55 -2.03
C VAL A 225 -4.07 2.24 -3.12
N ILE A 226 -3.38 1.47 -3.98
CA ILE A 226 -2.64 2.03 -5.13
C ILE A 226 -3.60 2.70 -6.13
N VAL A 227 -4.72 2.06 -6.49
CA VAL A 227 -5.69 2.66 -7.42
C VAL A 227 -6.34 3.92 -6.83
N MET A 228 -6.50 4.02 -5.52
CA MET A 228 -6.97 5.26 -4.89
C MET A 228 -5.93 6.39 -4.95
N LEU A 229 -4.64 6.08 -4.81
CA LEU A 229 -3.58 7.09 -4.82
C LEU A 229 -3.31 7.67 -6.22
N GLU A 230 -3.43 6.87 -7.26
CA GLU A 230 -3.00 7.26 -8.61
C GLU A 230 -3.89 6.74 -9.75
N GLY A 231 -4.89 5.93 -9.41
CA GLY A 231 -5.77 5.32 -10.40
C GLY A 231 -6.74 6.30 -11.02
N SER A 232 -6.89 7.53 -10.52
CA SER A 232 -7.84 8.52 -11.06
C SER A 232 -7.69 8.71 -12.57
N ARG A 233 -6.46 8.90 -13.08
CA ARG A 233 -6.20 9.03 -14.53
C ARG A 233 -6.57 7.75 -15.30
N PHE A 234 -6.24 6.59 -14.73
CA PHE A 234 -6.60 5.30 -15.33
C PHE A 234 -8.13 5.12 -15.37
N LEU A 235 -8.82 5.44 -14.28
CA LEU A 235 -10.27 5.30 -14.15
C LEU A 235 -11.00 6.26 -15.07
N LEU A 236 -10.60 7.53 -15.15
CA LEU A 236 -11.18 8.51 -16.05
C LEU A 236 -10.99 8.10 -17.52
N SER A 237 -9.76 7.73 -17.91
CA SER A 237 -9.47 7.29 -19.29
C SER A 237 -10.20 6.00 -19.65
N SER A 238 -10.28 5.05 -18.72
CA SER A 238 -11.00 3.78 -18.92
C SER A 238 -12.51 4.00 -19.00
N THR A 239 -13.06 4.88 -18.15
CA THR A 239 -14.47 5.27 -18.17
C THR A 239 -14.83 5.87 -19.52
N GLN A 240 -14.00 6.78 -20.05
CA GLN A 240 -14.24 7.41 -21.34
C GLN A 240 -14.11 6.41 -22.51
N THR A 241 -13.15 5.49 -22.44
CA THR A 241 -13.01 4.40 -23.42
C THR A 241 -14.25 3.49 -23.42
N LEU A 242 -14.74 3.15 -22.23
CA LEU A 242 -15.90 2.28 -22.08
C LEU A 242 -17.21 2.97 -22.42
N SER A 243 -17.37 4.25 -22.12
CA SER A 243 -18.56 5.00 -22.51
C SER A 243 -18.71 5.07 -24.04
N LEU A 244 -17.61 5.08 -24.79
CA LEU A 244 -17.62 4.93 -26.25
C LEU A 244 -17.99 3.51 -26.67
N ALA A 245 -17.38 2.48 -26.06
CA ALA A 245 -17.68 1.07 -26.37
C ALA A 245 -19.17 0.74 -26.09
N LEU A 246 -19.72 1.20 -24.98
CA LEU A 246 -21.10 0.95 -24.56
C LEU A 246 -22.15 1.59 -25.49
N ARG A 247 -21.77 2.55 -26.34
CA ARG A 247 -22.65 3.09 -27.39
C ARG A 247 -22.87 2.09 -28.53
N SER A 248 -21.91 1.19 -28.75
CA SER A 248 -21.98 0.07 -29.73
C SER A 248 -21.46 -1.24 -29.13
N PRO A 249 -22.19 -1.85 -28.16
CA PRO A 249 -21.66 -2.94 -27.34
C PRO A 249 -21.26 -4.20 -28.10
N ARG A 250 -22.04 -4.58 -29.12
CA ARG A 250 -21.83 -5.86 -29.83
C ARG A 250 -20.56 -5.87 -30.67
N GLU A 251 -20.19 -4.72 -31.21
CA GLU A 251 -19.01 -4.55 -32.05
C GLU A 251 -17.77 -4.32 -31.18
N SER A 252 -17.88 -3.46 -30.17
CA SER A 252 -16.75 -3.02 -29.35
C SER A 252 -16.47 -3.90 -28.13
N LYS A 253 -17.42 -4.75 -27.73
CA LYS A 253 -17.33 -5.67 -26.59
C LYS A 253 -16.84 -4.97 -25.31
N PRO A 254 -17.67 -4.10 -24.70
CA PRO A 254 -17.28 -3.29 -23.55
C PRO A 254 -16.82 -4.10 -22.35
N VAL A 255 -17.40 -5.28 -22.08
CA VAL A 255 -16.99 -6.10 -20.93
C VAL A 255 -15.61 -6.72 -21.16
N GLU A 256 -15.37 -7.27 -22.36
CA GLU A 256 -14.05 -7.74 -22.78
C GLU A 256 -13.00 -6.60 -22.72
N THR A 257 -13.39 -5.39 -23.14
CA THR A 257 -12.52 -4.20 -23.10
C THR A 257 -12.19 -3.80 -21.66
N ALA A 258 -13.18 -3.77 -20.77
CA ALA A 258 -12.97 -3.49 -19.35
C ALA A 258 -12.02 -4.51 -18.70
N GLN A 259 -12.19 -5.79 -19.04
CA GLN A 259 -11.32 -6.88 -18.57
C GLN A 259 -9.87 -6.67 -19.04
N LYS A 260 -9.66 -6.32 -20.33
CA LYS A 260 -8.32 -6.01 -20.85
C LYS A 260 -7.67 -4.82 -20.15
N LEU A 261 -8.43 -3.76 -19.89
CA LEU A 261 -7.95 -2.56 -19.19
C LEU A 261 -7.53 -2.90 -17.75
N MET A 262 -8.34 -3.68 -17.03
CA MET A 262 -8.02 -4.14 -15.68
C MET A 262 -6.79 -5.05 -15.64
N HIS A 263 -6.71 -6.06 -16.51
CA HIS A 263 -5.52 -6.91 -16.58
C HIS A 263 -4.26 -6.10 -16.91
N LYS A 264 -4.32 -5.17 -17.87
CA LYS A 264 -3.19 -4.31 -18.21
C LYS A 264 -2.73 -3.49 -17.01
N TRP A 265 -3.66 -2.91 -16.26
CA TRP A 265 -3.35 -2.14 -15.06
C TRP A 265 -2.74 -3.02 -13.96
N VAL A 266 -3.36 -4.16 -13.64
CA VAL A 266 -2.86 -5.07 -12.60
C VAL A 266 -1.50 -5.67 -12.98
N SER A 267 -1.29 -6.09 -14.23
CA SER A 267 -0.03 -6.68 -14.68
C SER A 267 1.16 -5.73 -14.53
N ARG A 268 0.93 -4.43 -14.71
CA ARG A 268 1.94 -3.39 -14.46
C ARG A 268 2.37 -3.35 -12.99
N GLU A 269 1.43 -3.54 -12.07
CA GLU A 269 1.71 -3.51 -10.63
C GLU A 269 2.24 -4.85 -10.09
N LEU A 270 1.80 -5.98 -10.64
CA LEU A 270 2.21 -7.33 -10.20
C LEU A 270 3.42 -7.92 -10.95
N LYS A 271 4.00 -7.21 -11.92
CA LYS A 271 5.08 -7.71 -12.79
C LYS A 271 4.70 -9.02 -13.48
N GLU A 272 3.49 -9.05 -14.08
CA GLU A 272 2.95 -10.15 -14.89
C GLU A 272 2.69 -11.49 -14.15
N ARG A 273 2.72 -11.52 -12.81
CA ARG A 273 2.36 -12.72 -12.05
C ARG A 273 0.84 -12.81 -11.88
N GLN A 274 0.26 -13.95 -12.26
CA GLN A 274 -1.14 -14.25 -11.98
C GLN A 274 -1.30 -14.79 -10.56
N VAL A 275 -2.22 -14.21 -9.80
CA VAL A 275 -2.49 -14.61 -8.41
C VAL A 275 -3.99 -14.68 -8.20
N ALA A 276 -4.47 -15.85 -7.77
CA ALA A 276 -5.90 -16.11 -7.59
C ALA A 276 -6.60 -15.10 -6.66
N SER A 277 -5.92 -14.60 -5.62
CA SER A 277 -6.47 -13.59 -4.70
C SER A 277 -6.77 -12.23 -5.36
N VAL A 278 -6.24 -11.99 -6.56
CA VAL A 278 -6.43 -10.76 -7.33
C VAL A 278 -7.54 -10.89 -8.37
N GLU A 279 -7.94 -12.12 -8.72
CA GLU A 279 -8.99 -12.34 -9.72
C GLU A 279 -10.35 -11.76 -9.28
N GLU A 280 -10.69 -11.87 -7.99
CA GLU A 280 -11.92 -11.27 -7.45
C GLU A 280 -11.86 -9.73 -7.50
N TYR A 281 -10.69 -9.14 -7.23
CA TYR A 281 -10.46 -7.70 -7.36
C TYR A 281 -10.62 -7.24 -8.81
N ILE A 282 -10.05 -7.98 -9.77
CA ILE A 282 -10.21 -7.72 -11.19
C ILE A 282 -11.68 -7.78 -11.58
N ALA A 283 -12.39 -8.83 -11.16
CA ALA A 283 -13.80 -9.00 -11.49
C ALA A 283 -14.68 -7.86 -10.96
N ASN A 284 -14.47 -7.42 -9.71
CA ASN A 284 -15.16 -6.26 -9.15
C ASN A 284 -14.81 -4.98 -9.93
N GLY A 285 -13.53 -4.77 -10.24
CA GLY A 285 -13.09 -3.64 -11.05
C GLY A 285 -13.70 -3.62 -12.45
N VAL A 286 -13.89 -4.78 -13.09
CA VAL A 286 -14.57 -4.87 -14.39
C VAL A 286 -16.02 -4.42 -14.29
N GLY A 287 -16.77 -4.92 -13.29
CA GLY A 287 -18.15 -4.50 -13.05
C GLY A 287 -18.26 -2.99 -12.81
N ASP A 288 -17.39 -2.45 -11.96
CA ASP A 288 -17.35 -1.03 -11.63
C ASP A 288 -16.99 -0.16 -12.84
N LEU A 289 -16.02 -0.57 -13.67
CA LEU A 289 -15.67 0.15 -14.90
C LEU A 289 -16.83 0.20 -15.89
N VAL A 290 -17.60 -0.90 -16.01
CA VAL A 290 -18.81 -0.94 -16.85
C VAL A 290 -19.87 0.02 -16.31
N LEU A 291 -20.11 0.02 -15.00
CA LEU A 291 -21.06 0.94 -14.37
C LEU A 291 -20.63 2.41 -14.52
N LEU A 292 -19.35 2.73 -14.32
CA LEU A 292 -18.82 4.07 -14.52
C LEU A 292 -18.95 4.51 -15.99
N GLY A 293 -18.66 3.62 -16.94
CA GLY A 293 -18.84 3.88 -18.37
C GLY A 293 -20.29 4.17 -18.74
N LEU A 294 -21.23 3.38 -18.22
CA LEU A 294 -22.67 3.60 -18.40
C LEU A 294 -23.12 4.92 -17.75
N TRP A 295 -22.67 5.17 -16.53
CA TRP A 295 -23.01 6.39 -15.80
C TRP A 295 -22.48 7.64 -16.50
N SER A 296 -21.29 7.59 -17.09
CA SER A 296 -20.76 8.68 -17.91
C SER A 296 -21.69 9.02 -19.09
N ILE A 297 -22.31 8.02 -19.74
CA ILE A 297 -23.30 8.26 -20.80
C ILE A 297 -24.58 8.91 -20.23
N VAL A 298 -24.99 8.53 -19.01
CA VAL A 298 -26.11 9.16 -18.31
C VAL A 298 -25.82 10.62 -18.03
N GLN A 299 -24.62 10.95 -17.53
CA GLN A 299 -24.20 12.32 -17.26
C GLN A 299 -24.14 13.18 -18.52
N ASP A 300 -23.75 12.62 -19.66
CA ASP A 300 -23.80 13.32 -20.95
C ASP A 300 -25.24 13.72 -21.37
N GLN A 301 -26.25 12.95 -20.96
CA GLN A 301 -27.66 13.13 -21.35
C GLN A 301 -28.50 13.87 -20.29
N VAL A 302 -28.09 13.79 -19.01
CA VAL A 302 -28.81 14.31 -17.85
C VAL A 302 -27.86 15.19 -17.04
N LYS A 303 -28.03 16.52 -17.10
CA LYS A 303 -27.14 17.48 -16.45
C LYS A 303 -27.18 17.41 -14.93
N GLU A 304 -28.32 16.98 -14.38
CA GLU A 304 -28.55 16.82 -12.96
C GLU A 304 -27.91 15.54 -12.39
N ALA A 305 -27.31 14.69 -13.22
CA ALA A 305 -26.68 13.45 -12.79
C ALA A 305 -25.32 13.70 -12.12
N GLU A 306 -25.27 13.50 -10.81
CA GLU A 306 -24.06 13.68 -10.01
C GLU A 306 -22.97 12.68 -10.35
N THR A 307 -21.71 13.11 -10.22
CA THR A 307 -20.53 12.25 -10.43
C THR A 307 -20.42 11.19 -9.34
N ILE A 308 -19.98 10.00 -9.73
CA ILE A 308 -19.67 8.91 -8.79
C ILE A 308 -18.23 9.10 -8.31
N PRO A 309 -17.99 9.13 -6.98
CA PRO A 309 -16.63 9.26 -6.48
C PRO A 309 -15.76 8.05 -6.83
N LEU A 310 -14.60 8.29 -7.44
CA LEU A 310 -13.73 7.24 -7.95
C LEU A 310 -13.09 6.38 -6.85
N TRP A 311 -13.02 6.87 -5.61
CA TRP A 311 -12.52 6.12 -4.45
C TRP A 311 -13.46 4.98 -3.98
N PHE A 312 -14.65 4.84 -4.60
CA PHE A 312 -15.50 3.66 -4.48
C PHE A 312 -15.05 2.49 -5.36
N PHE A 313 -14.13 2.71 -6.30
CA PHE A 313 -13.75 1.73 -7.30
C PHE A 313 -13.14 0.43 -6.76
N ALA A 314 -13.57 -0.70 -7.31
CA ALA A 314 -13.19 -2.06 -6.98
C ALA A 314 -13.28 -2.35 -5.47
N ARG A 315 -14.30 -1.79 -4.80
CA ARG A 315 -14.58 -2.01 -3.38
C ARG A 315 -15.99 -2.56 -3.22
N ASP A 316 -16.08 -3.88 -3.06
CA ASP A 316 -17.33 -4.60 -2.83
C ASP A 316 -18.44 -4.14 -3.78
N ASP A 317 -19.54 -3.59 -3.26
CA ASP A 317 -20.71 -3.11 -3.99
C ASP A 317 -20.86 -1.56 -3.98
N ARG A 318 -19.79 -0.81 -3.68
CA ARG A 318 -19.89 0.65 -3.45
C ARG A 318 -20.27 1.44 -4.70
N ILE A 319 -19.65 1.16 -5.85
CA ILE A 319 -20.03 1.82 -7.12
C ILE A 319 -21.47 1.46 -7.49
N GLN A 320 -21.85 0.19 -7.36
CA GLN A 320 -23.21 -0.26 -7.61
C GLN A 320 -24.22 0.52 -6.74
N LYS A 321 -24.02 0.58 -5.42
CA LYS A 321 -24.88 1.34 -4.51
C LYS A 321 -24.93 2.82 -4.86
N ALA A 322 -23.78 3.41 -5.21
CA ALA A 322 -23.69 4.83 -5.58
C ALA A 322 -24.48 5.14 -6.85
N VAL A 323 -24.48 4.23 -7.83
CA VAL A 323 -25.29 4.32 -9.05
C VAL A 323 -26.77 4.18 -8.71
N GLU A 324 -27.15 3.17 -7.90
CA GLU A 324 -28.54 2.91 -7.49
C GLU A 324 -29.14 4.11 -6.75
N GLU A 325 -28.40 4.67 -5.80
CA GLU A 325 -28.78 5.86 -5.02
C GLU A 325 -29.01 7.07 -5.93
N ARG A 326 -28.03 7.40 -6.79
CA ARG A 326 -28.15 8.53 -7.72
C ARG A 326 -29.27 8.33 -8.74
N LEU A 327 -29.47 7.10 -9.23
CA LEU A 327 -30.57 6.78 -10.13
C LEU A 327 -31.93 6.94 -9.43
N SER A 328 -32.03 6.53 -8.17
CA SER A 328 -33.22 6.73 -7.33
C SER A 328 -33.48 8.22 -7.10
N ASP A 329 -32.45 9.00 -6.82
CA ASP A 329 -32.58 10.45 -6.66
C ASP A 329 -33.01 11.13 -7.95
N LEU A 330 -32.42 10.79 -9.09
CA LEU A 330 -32.84 11.31 -10.41
C LEU A 330 -34.30 10.97 -10.74
N ARG A 331 -34.78 9.77 -10.35
CA ARG A 331 -36.20 9.40 -10.50
C ARG A 331 -37.12 10.32 -9.71
N ARG A 332 -36.66 10.78 -8.53
CA ARG A 332 -37.42 11.66 -7.63
C ARG A 332 -37.36 13.13 -8.06
N THR A 333 -36.17 13.62 -8.42
CA THR A 333 -35.94 15.06 -8.68
C THR A 333 -36.17 15.44 -10.14
N SER A 334 -35.81 14.57 -11.08
CA SER A 334 -35.77 14.88 -12.52
C SER A 334 -36.39 13.78 -13.40
N PRO A 335 -37.65 13.35 -13.16
CA PRO A 335 -38.28 12.25 -13.90
C PRO A 335 -38.38 12.53 -15.42
N ALA A 336 -38.56 13.80 -15.80
CA ALA A 336 -38.63 14.22 -17.21
C ALA A 336 -37.25 14.20 -17.92
N ALA A 337 -36.14 14.31 -17.19
CA ALA A 337 -34.81 14.14 -17.76
C ALA A 337 -34.50 12.65 -17.94
N LEU A 338 -34.84 11.84 -16.94
CA LEU A 338 -34.67 10.39 -17.02
C LEU A 338 -35.52 9.77 -18.13
N SER A 339 -36.74 10.27 -18.38
CA SER A 339 -37.59 9.78 -19.47
C SER A 339 -36.95 9.97 -20.85
N ARG A 340 -36.14 11.01 -21.04
CA ARG A 340 -35.39 11.32 -22.27
C ARG A 340 -34.14 10.47 -22.48
N LEU A 341 -33.65 9.78 -21.44
CA LEU A 341 -32.51 8.88 -21.57
C LEU A 341 -32.80 7.76 -22.58
N SER A 342 -31.82 7.44 -23.42
CA SER A 342 -31.93 6.38 -24.44
C SER A 342 -32.46 5.08 -23.84
N ARG A 343 -33.43 4.44 -24.51
CA ARG A 343 -33.98 3.14 -24.12
C ARG A 343 -32.89 2.08 -23.99
N THR A 344 -31.87 2.13 -24.87
CA THR A 344 -30.75 1.20 -24.84
C THR A 344 -29.90 1.39 -23.59
N VAL A 345 -29.58 2.64 -23.23
CA VAL A 345 -28.77 2.94 -22.02
C VAL A 345 -29.52 2.53 -20.76
N LYS A 346 -30.84 2.78 -20.68
CA LYS A 346 -31.68 2.30 -19.58
C LYS A 346 -31.60 0.78 -19.44
N ALA A 347 -31.86 0.06 -20.54
CA ALA A 347 -31.84 -1.40 -20.52
C ALA A 347 -30.47 -1.96 -20.12
N GLN A 348 -29.37 -1.37 -20.61
CA GLN A 348 -28.01 -1.76 -20.23
C GLN A 348 -27.73 -1.49 -18.75
N LEU A 349 -28.13 -0.33 -18.24
CA LEU A 349 -27.94 0.05 -16.84
C LEU A 349 -28.73 -0.86 -15.90
N ASP A 350 -30.01 -1.09 -16.19
CA ASP A 350 -30.86 -1.99 -15.41
C ASP A 350 -30.32 -3.42 -15.42
N THR A 351 -29.90 -3.92 -16.59
CA THR A 351 -29.30 -5.26 -16.72
C THR A 351 -27.98 -5.37 -15.94
N ALA A 352 -27.12 -4.34 -16.00
CA ALA A 352 -25.85 -4.34 -15.30
C ALA A 352 -26.05 -4.34 -13.77
N LEU A 353 -26.98 -3.50 -13.27
CA LEU A 353 -27.32 -3.45 -11.85
C LEU A 353 -27.96 -4.76 -11.37
N GLU A 354 -28.85 -5.36 -12.17
CA GLU A 354 -29.45 -6.65 -11.83
C GLU A 354 -28.40 -7.76 -11.70
N ILE A 355 -27.48 -7.87 -12.65
CA ILE A 355 -26.43 -8.90 -12.62
C ILE A 355 -25.46 -8.67 -11.45
N LEU A 356 -25.03 -7.43 -11.25
CA LEU A 356 -24.07 -7.09 -10.19
C LEU A 356 -24.67 -7.23 -8.79
N GLY A 357 -25.98 -6.98 -8.63
CA GLY A 357 -26.71 -7.16 -7.37
C GLY A 357 -26.93 -8.62 -6.93
N GLN A 358 -26.63 -9.61 -7.78
CA GLN A 358 -26.79 -11.02 -7.44
C GLN A 358 -25.69 -11.51 -6.49
N ARG A 359 -26.01 -11.52 -5.19
CA ARG A 359 -25.10 -11.99 -4.11
C ARG A 359 -24.68 -13.45 -4.21
N SER A 360 -25.46 -14.28 -4.91
CA SER A 360 -25.15 -15.70 -5.11
C SER A 360 -24.02 -15.94 -6.10
N LEU A 361 -23.69 -14.95 -6.94
CA LEU A 361 -22.65 -15.08 -7.95
C LEU A 361 -21.29 -14.68 -7.39
N ASN A 362 -20.25 -15.42 -7.77
CA ASN A 362 -18.86 -14.97 -7.60
C ASN A 362 -18.48 -13.93 -8.67
N GLY A 363 -17.34 -13.23 -8.49
CA GLY A 363 -16.93 -12.18 -9.42
C GLY A 363 -16.81 -12.67 -10.87
N ARG A 364 -16.26 -13.87 -11.09
CA ARG A 364 -16.09 -14.45 -12.43
C ARG A 364 -17.43 -14.71 -13.12
N GLU A 365 -18.41 -15.24 -12.39
CA GLU A 365 -19.77 -15.47 -12.88
C GLU A 365 -20.49 -14.16 -13.21
N ARG A 366 -20.31 -13.11 -12.39
CA ARG A 366 -20.86 -11.77 -12.68
C ARG A 366 -20.30 -11.22 -13.99
N VAL A 367 -18.98 -11.28 -14.18
CA VAL A 367 -18.33 -10.82 -15.41
C VAL A 367 -18.82 -11.61 -16.63
N GLU A 368 -18.93 -12.94 -16.52
CA GLU A 368 -19.42 -13.76 -17.63
C GLU A 368 -20.89 -13.47 -17.98
N LYS A 369 -21.75 -13.24 -16.98
CA LYS A 369 -23.13 -12.82 -17.22
C LYS A 369 -23.20 -11.45 -17.86
N LEU A 370 -22.42 -10.48 -17.38
CA LEU A 370 -22.32 -9.15 -18.00
C LEU A 370 -21.87 -9.26 -19.47
N ARG A 371 -20.87 -10.10 -19.75
CA ARG A 371 -20.37 -10.35 -21.12
C ARG A 371 -21.47 -10.90 -22.02
N ARG A 372 -22.25 -11.88 -21.55
CA ARG A 372 -23.39 -12.43 -22.30
C ARG A 372 -24.48 -11.39 -22.57
N ALA A 373 -24.79 -10.56 -21.57
CA ALA A 373 -25.79 -9.50 -21.70
C ALA A 373 -25.36 -8.38 -22.65
N LEU A 374 -24.17 -7.81 -22.44
CA LEU A 374 -23.74 -6.58 -23.08
C LEU A 374 -22.96 -6.83 -24.37
N ASP A 375 -21.99 -7.74 -24.36
CA ASP A 375 -21.14 -7.99 -25.54
C ASP A 375 -21.87 -8.88 -26.55
N GLU A 376 -22.58 -9.93 -26.09
CA GLU A 376 -23.26 -10.88 -26.96
C GLU A 376 -24.74 -10.54 -27.22
N GLY A 377 -25.35 -9.69 -26.40
CA GLY A 377 -26.77 -9.32 -26.52
C GLY A 377 -27.75 -10.45 -26.17
N LYS A 378 -27.31 -11.46 -25.41
CA LYS A 378 -28.16 -12.55 -24.94
C LYS A 378 -28.98 -12.08 -23.74
N LYS A 379 -30.25 -12.48 -23.66
CA LYS A 379 -31.03 -12.28 -22.44
C LYS A 379 -30.46 -13.17 -21.34
N VAL A 380 -30.13 -12.56 -20.20
CA VAL A 380 -29.51 -13.20 -19.02
C VAL A 380 -30.56 -13.50 -17.97
#